data_AF-A0A2K9NRU1-F1
#
_entry.id   AF-A0A2K9NRU1-F1
#
_cell.length_a   1.000
_cell.length_b   1.000
_cell.length_c   1.000
_cell.angle_alpha   90.00
_cell.angle_beta   90.00
_cell.angle_gamma   90.00
#
_symmetry.space_group_name_H-M   'P 1'
#
loop_
_entity.id
_entity.type
_entity.pdbx_description
1 polymer ?
#
loop_
_entity_poly.entity_id
_entity_poly.type
_entity_poly.pdbx_seq_one_letter_code
_entity_poly.pdbx_strand_id
1 'polypeptide(L)'
;MDLLTLIGDIDENFYQLGLKDREVGKLVHQDVKMMLRTPWNSLNLVIQEVGKAVLKNSLLKNTEQFRHLKHYAEGMGIPVDEAAYVMLIPELVSSMSKWAPGFIKGNLGCSSFMLRNPEGEVVHGRILDFPLQGSYDRYERAISYDLTGMPKMLGFGASGIPYPSITLMTEDGITLALHQKFTNIFNPKGMSIFEYIFALTKVARDKKSAMEFINSHQTITTWCLYMTFKNGEVLACDLHGDKPFINELEVPETGILYFCNHLEDKSLNQRQFLPLGFDQYNLMRESIATKKIHNFLNKKKTQPTEAELIQLMSTPLDQKITSRNFKDYELDNVTSTSLSIMTMNPSAGRALYLGGPAPKIFNTDIIEISDSFGRAKQSPHKLKKAVNFDPEYHTGLHLMMEAQKGFDAHDSQAIYHYLQMAIDHLEHYPERKIAEFYFLIAQYLYESHPQVLANLLGEFKKFEDHLPPYLNDQCLLFIGRLERILKLPPSLEEDKIQTKKLREIYNRELMIPRAVFHVASKGMIVPRIDILDVIYVLTA
;
A
#
# COMPACT_ATOMS: atom_id res chain seq x y z
N MET A 1 9.66 -17.06 4.09
CA MET A 1 10.37 -15.83 4.49
C MET A 1 11.74 -16.24 4.98
N ASP A 2 12.78 -15.63 4.41
CA ASP A 2 14.17 -15.82 4.82
C ASP A 2 14.50 -14.94 6.04
N LEU A 3 15.34 -15.45 6.95
CA LEU A 3 15.95 -14.67 8.03
C LEU A 3 17.45 -14.52 7.78
N LEU A 4 17.91 -13.29 7.61
CA LEU A 4 19.32 -12.96 7.40
C LEU A 4 19.90 -12.25 8.62
N THR A 5 21.23 -12.29 8.74
CA THR A 5 21.97 -11.52 9.74
C THR A 5 23.11 -10.80 9.06
N LEU A 6 23.17 -9.48 9.24
CA LEU A 6 24.25 -8.61 8.78
C LEU A 6 25.05 -8.15 10.00
N ILE A 7 26.36 -8.37 10.01
CA ILE A 7 27.21 -8.14 11.19
C ILE A 7 28.47 -7.37 10.78
N GLY A 8 28.76 -6.27 11.47
CA GLY A 8 30.01 -5.53 11.32
C GLY A 8 29.89 -4.28 10.46
N ASP A 9 30.76 -4.12 9.47
CA ASP A 9 30.82 -2.89 8.66
C ASP A 9 29.60 -2.75 7.74
N ILE A 10 29.01 -1.54 7.68
CA ILE A 10 27.76 -1.30 6.92
C ILE A 10 27.98 -1.55 5.43
N ASP A 11 29.08 -1.04 4.87
CA ASP A 11 29.34 -1.06 3.44
C ASP A 11 29.60 -2.49 2.94
N GLU A 12 30.44 -3.25 3.66
CA GLU A 12 30.69 -4.66 3.34
C GLU A 12 29.41 -5.49 3.42
N ASN A 13 28.59 -5.28 4.46
CA ASN A 13 27.32 -6.03 4.59
C ASN A 13 26.32 -5.70 3.49
N PHE A 14 26.24 -4.44 3.05
CA PHE A 14 25.40 -4.06 1.92
C PHE A 14 25.93 -4.66 0.61
N TYR A 15 27.25 -4.73 0.40
CA TYR A 15 27.83 -5.45 -0.74
C TYR A 15 27.46 -6.95 -0.73
N GLN A 16 27.62 -7.62 0.41
CA GLN A 16 27.24 -9.04 0.57
C GLN A 16 25.74 -9.26 0.37
N LEU A 17 24.90 -8.36 0.88
CA LEU A 17 23.45 -8.38 0.64
C LEU A 17 23.15 -8.25 -0.86
N GLY A 18 23.87 -7.36 -1.57
CA GLY A 18 23.77 -7.19 -3.02
C GLY A 18 24.16 -8.45 -3.78
N LEU A 19 25.23 -9.15 -3.37
CA LEU A 19 25.61 -10.44 -3.96
C LEU A 19 24.49 -11.48 -3.81
N LYS A 20 23.87 -11.54 -2.63
CA LYS A 20 22.77 -12.45 -2.35
C LYS A 20 21.51 -12.12 -3.16
N ASP A 21 21.22 -10.82 -3.33
CA ASP A 21 20.04 -10.33 -4.05
C ASP A 21 20.23 -10.27 -5.57
N ARG A 22 21.42 -10.57 -6.10
CA ARG A 22 21.80 -10.27 -7.49
C ARG A 22 20.77 -10.66 -8.54
N GLU A 23 20.26 -11.89 -8.49
CA GLU A 23 19.33 -12.40 -9.50
C GLU A 23 17.88 -12.03 -9.14
N VAL A 24 17.47 -12.31 -7.91
CA VAL A 24 16.10 -12.11 -7.43
C VAL A 24 15.75 -10.63 -7.34
N GLY A 25 16.67 -9.81 -6.83
CA GLY A 25 16.49 -8.37 -6.70
C GLY A 25 16.29 -7.66 -8.04
N LYS A 26 16.87 -8.17 -9.14
CA LYS A 26 16.62 -7.63 -10.49
C LYS A 26 15.18 -7.85 -10.94
N LEU A 27 14.55 -8.97 -10.56
CA LEU A 27 13.12 -9.21 -10.83
C LEU A 27 12.27 -8.19 -10.06
N VAL A 28 12.56 -7.99 -8.77
CA VAL A 28 11.85 -6.99 -7.96
C VAL A 28 12.05 -5.57 -8.52
N HIS A 29 13.28 -5.22 -8.94
CA HIS A 29 13.58 -3.94 -9.58
C HIS A 29 12.80 -3.73 -10.87
N GLN A 30 12.63 -4.79 -11.67
CA GLN A 30 11.81 -4.73 -12.87
C GLN A 30 10.34 -4.42 -12.53
N ASP A 31 9.78 -5.10 -11.54
CA ASP A 31 8.38 -4.89 -11.12
C ASP A 31 8.17 -3.49 -10.55
N VAL A 32 9.10 -2.98 -9.72
CA VAL A 32 9.07 -1.60 -9.23
C VAL A 32 9.10 -0.61 -10.40
N LYS A 33 9.96 -0.83 -11.40
CA LYS A 33 9.99 0.02 -12.61
C LYS A 33 8.68 -0.01 -13.40
N MET A 34 7.93 -1.11 -13.37
CA MET A 34 6.62 -1.18 -14.02
C MET A 34 5.57 -0.30 -13.34
N MET A 35 5.72 0.06 -12.07
CA MET A 35 4.81 0.98 -11.36
C MET A 35 4.72 2.37 -12.01
N LEU A 36 5.71 2.78 -12.81
CA LEU A 36 5.70 4.06 -13.53
C LEU A 36 5.42 3.91 -15.03
N ARG A 37 5.34 2.67 -15.54
CA ARG A 37 5.22 2.44 -16.98
C ARG A 37 3.80 2.71 -17.45
N THR A 38 3.64 3.53 -18.47
CA THR A 38 2.37 3.83 -19.13
C THR A 38 2.29 3.20 -20.52
N PRO A 39 1.09 3.10 -21.12
CA PRO A 39 0.95 2.74 -22.54
C PRO A 39 1.64 3.70 -23.52
N TRP A 40 1.98 4.93 -23.08
CA TRP A 40 2.55 5.97 -23.92
C TRP A 40 4.07 6.07 -23.76
N ASN A 41 4.81 5.61 -24.76
CA ASN A 41 6.27 5.63 -24.75
C ASN A 41 6.87 7.04 -24.55
N SER A 42 6.29 8.07 -25.18
CA SER A 42 6.76 9.46 -25.05
C SER A 42 6.69 9.95 -23.60
N LEU A 43 5.64 9.58 -22.89
CA LEU A 43 5.47 9.95 -21.50
C LEU A 43 6.41 9.15 -20.58
N ASN A 44 6.61 7.86 -20.86
CA ASN A 44 7.57 7.05 -20.12
C ASN A 44 8.97 7.68 -20.14
N LEU A 45 9.36 8.28 -21.27
CA LEU A 45 10.61 9.03 -21.39
C LEU A 45 10.62 10.28 -20.49
N VAL A 46 9.53 11.06 -20.45
CA VAL A 46 9.43 12.24 -19.58
C VAL A 46 9.53 11.86 -18.10
N ILE A 47 8.81 10.81 -17.68
CA ILE A 47 8.86 10.31 -16.29
C ILE A 47 10.27 9.87 -15.92
N GLN A 48 10.95 9.16 -16.82
CA GLN A 48 12.34 8.74 -16.60
C GLN A 48 13.29 9.94 -16.48
N GLU A 49 13.17 10.96 -17.33
CA GLU A 49 14.03 12.15 -17.27
C GLU A 49 13.77 13.00 -16.03
N VAL A 50 12.50 13.17 -15.61
CA VAL A 50 12.17 13.81 -14.33
C VAL A 50 12.75 13.00 -13.18
N GLY A 51 12.57 11.69 -13.17
CA GLY A 51 13.13 10.79 -12.16
C GLY A 51 14.65 10.92 -12.05
N LYS A 52 15.37 10.91 -13.18
CA LYS A 52 16.84 11.14 -13.22
C LYS A 52 17.22 12.53 -12.70
N ALA A 53 16.45 13.56 -13.03
CA ALA A 53 16.72 14.91 -12.55
C ALA A 53 16.53 15.03 -11.03
N VAL A 54 15.48 14.40 -10.48
CA VAL A 54 15.28 14.32 -9.02
C VAL A 54 16.41 13.54 -8.39
N LEU A 55 16.74 12.36 -8.94
CA LEU A 55 17.84 11.52 -8.47
C LEU A 55 19.17 12.26 -8.39
N LYS A 56 19.51 13.01 -9.45
CA LYS A 56 20.74 13.83 -9.52
C LYS A 56 20.76 14.93 -8.45
N ASN A 57 19.59 15.50 -8.13
CA ASN A 57 19.48 16.61 -7.20
C ASN A 57 19.26 16.18 -5.73
N SER A 58 18.83 14.94 -5.48
CA SER A 58 18.66 14.34 -4.16
C SER A 58 19.74 13.29 -3.86
N LEU A 59 19.49 12.02 -4.19
CA LEU A 59 20.31 10.85 -3.86
C LEU A 59 21.75 10.93 -4.40
N LEU A 60 21.97 11.49 -5.57
CA LEU A 60 23.32 11.53 -6.16
C LEU A 60 24.05 12.86 -5.93
N LYS A 61 23.43 13.82 -5.24
CA LYS A 61 24.07 15.10 -4.94
C LYS A 61 25.21 14.97 -3.91
N ASN A 62 25.12 13.98 -3.04
CA ASN A 62 26.15 13.68 -2.04
C ASN A 62 26.40 12.17 -1.99
N THR A 63 27.08 11.62 -3.01
CA THR A 63 27.28 10.17 -3.16
C THR A 63 27.95 9.51 -1.94
N GLU A 64 28.76 10.26 -1.18
CA GLU A 64 29.36 9.77 0.08
C GLU A 64 28.31 9.46 1.15
N GLN A 65 27.17 10.16 1.13
CA GLN A 65 26.06 9.91 2.06
C GLN A 65 25.32 8.60 1.77
N PHE A 66 25.46 8.05 0.54
CA PHE A 66 24.77 6.85 0.08
C PHE A 66 25.73 5.71 -0.26
N ARG A 67 26.89 5.72 0.38
CA ARG A 67 27.98 4.77 0.11
C ARG A 67 27.52 3.31 0.24
N HIS A 68 26.67 3.00 1.21
CA HIS A 68 26.08 1.67 1.40
C HIS A 68 25.23 1.22 0.20
N LEU A 69 24.46 2.12 -0.43
CA LEU A 69 23.66 1.78 -1.62
C LEU A 69 24.55 1.50 -2.82
N LYS A 70 25.66 2.24 -2.95
CA LYS A 70 26.67 1.97 -3.98
C LYS A 70 27.24 0.56 -3.82
N HIS A 71 27.62 0.17 -2.62
CA HIS A 71 28.14 -1.17 -2.34
C HIS A 71 27.08 -2.26 -2.59
N TYR A 72 25.82 -2.03 -2.22
CA TYR A 72 24.74 -2.93 -2.59
C TYR A 72 24.57 -3.09 -4.11
N ALA A 73 24.61 -1.99 -4.87
CA ALA A 73 24.53 -2.01 -6.32
C ALA A 73 25.73 -2.75 -6.96
N GLU A 74 26.95 -2.54 -6.43
CA GLU A 74 28.16 -3.27 -6.82
C GLU A 74 27.98 -4.79 -6.62
N GLY A 75 27.45 -5.20 -5.46
CA GLY A 75 27.13 -6.61 -5.19
C GLY A 75 26.11 -7.18 -6.17
N MET A 76 25.05 -6.44 -6.46
CA MET A 76 24.05 -6.81 -7.47
C MET A 76 24.58 -6.79 -8.91
N GLY A 77 25.74 -6.19 -9.16
CA GLY A 77 26.29 -6.02 -10.50
C GLY A 77 25.44 -5.11 -11.38
N ILE A 78 24.84 -4.06 -10.80
CA ILE A 78 24.05 -3.05 -11.50
C ILE A 78 24.62 -1.65 -11.26
N PRO A 79 24.32 -0.68 -12.15
CA PRO A 79 24.66 0.71 -11.91
C PRO A 79 24.00 1.29 -10.64
N VAL A 80 24.71 2.13 -9.89
CA VAL A 80 24.20 2.74 -8.64
C VAL A 80 22.98 3.64 -8.89
N ASP A 81 22.92 4.31 -10.04
CA ASP A 81 21.79 5.12 -10.47
C ASP A 81 20.55 4.27 -10.74
N GLU A 82 20.70 3.04 -11.22
CA GLU A 82 19.58 2.10 -11.34
C GLU A 82 19.03 1.69 -9.97
N ALA A 83 19.91 1.29 -9.03
CA ALA A 83 19.48 0.94 -7.67
C ALA A 83 18.80 2.12 -6.97
N ALA A 84 19.39 3.31 -7.09
CA ALA A 84 18.85 4.53 -6.50
C ALA A 84 17.53 4.97 -7.16
N TYR A 85 17.39 4.79 -8.47
CA TYR A 85 16.13 5.06 -9.17
C TYR A 85 15.00 4.15 -8.67
N VAL A 86 15.25 2.85 -8.52
CA VAL A 86 14.26 1.89 -7.99
C VAL A 86 13.79 2.30 -6.59
N MET A 87 14.70 2.74 -5.71
CA MET A 87 14.33 3.23 -4.38
C MET A 87 13.51 4.54 -4.42
N LEU A 88 13.72 5.37 -5.44
CA LEU A 88 13.01 6.65 -5.60
C LEU A 88 11.60 6.47 -6.18
N ILE A 89 11.32 5.39 -6.92
CA ILE A 89 10.03 5.19 -7.61
C ILE A 89 8.83 5.24 -6.64
N PRO A 90 8.79 4.47 -5.54
CA PRO A 90 7.64 4.52 -4.62
C PRO A 90 7.38 5.93 -4.08
N GLU A 91 8.44 6.72 -3.88
CA GLU A 91 8.35 8.09 -3.40
C GLU A 91 7.78 9.04 -4.46
N LEU A 92 8.24 8.94 -5.71
CA LEU A 92 7.70 9.74 -6.82
C LEU A 92 6.21 9.49 -7.02
N VAL A 93 5.76 8.24 -6.86
CA VAL A 93 4.35 7.87 -7.00
C VAL A 93 3.46 8.60 -5.98
N SER A 94 3.96 8.84 -4.76
CA SER A 94 3.24 9.56 -3.68
C SER A 94 2.89 11.02 -4.03
N SER A 95 3.63 11.65 -4.93
CA SER A 95 3.41 13.05 -5.34
C SER A 95 3.20 13.22 -6.85
N MET A 96 2.98 12.13 -7.59
CA MET A 96 2.80 12.17 -9.04
C MET A 96 1.63 13.06 -9.46
N SER A 97 0.58 13.15 -8.63
CA SER A 97 -0.56 14.04 -8.86
C SER A 97 -0.19 15.50 -9.12
N LYS A 98 0.97 15.97 -8.64
CA LYS A 98 1.41 17.35 -8.84
C LYS A 98 1.89 17.63 -10.26
N TRP A 99 2.61 16.69 -10.87
CA TRP A 99 3.39 16.94 -12.09
C TRP A 99 3.01 16.00 -13.25
N ALA A 100 2.34 14.90 -12.93
CA ALA A 100 1.75 13.96 -13.85
C ALA A 100 0.42 13.48 -13.22
N PRO A 101 -0.63 14.31 -13.20
CA PRO A 101 -1.89 13.89 -12.64
C PRO A 101 -2.55 12.86 -13.57
N GLY A 102 -3.03 11.77 -12.96
CA GLY A 102 -3.65 10.64 -13.65
C GLY A 102 -2.75 9.41 -13.86
N PHE A 103 -1.50 9.45 -13.40
CA PHE A 103 -0.51 8.37 -13.64
C PHE A 103 -0.24 7.44 -12.46
N ILE A 104 -1.04 7.52 -11.39
CA ILE A 104 -0.83 6.72 -10.18
C ILE A 104 -1.19 5.25 -10.45
N LYS A 105 -0.20 4.42 -10.79
CA LYS A 105 -0.37 3.00 -11.12
C LYS A 105 -0.12 2.04 -9.97
N GLY A 106 0.36 2.50 -8.82
CA GLY A 106 0.66 1.66 -7.67
C GLY A 106 0.45 2.40 -6.37
N ASN A 107 -0.30 1.84 -5.41
CA ASN A 107 -0.45 2.45 -4.09
C ASN A 107 -0.15 1.47 -2.97
N LEU A 108 0.39 2.01 -1.88
CA LEU A 108 0.51 1.34 -0.61
C LEU A 108 -0.75 1.60 0.22
N GLY A 109 -1.56 0.56 0.43
CA GLY A 109 -2.49 0.49 1.55
C GLY A 109 -1.71 -0.01 2.77
N CYS A 110 -1.97 0.52 3.96
CA CYS A 110 -1.26 0.14 5.16
C CYS A 110 -2.19 0.26 6.36
N SER A 111 -1.99 -0.63 7.33
CA SER A 111 -2.62 -0.51 8.64
C SER A 111 -1.59 -0.74 9.74
N SER A 112 -1.68 0.03 10.82
CA SER A 112 -0.87 -0.12 12.02
C SER A 112 -1.79 -0.25 13.24
N PHE A 113 -1.47 -1.18 14.12
CA PHE A 113 -2.18 -1.42 15.37
C PHE A 113 -1.20 -1.36 16.53
N MET A 114 -1.54 -0.71 17.64
CA MET A 114 -0.64 -0.58 18.79
C MET A 114 -1.36 -0.87 20.10
N LEU A 115 -0.77 -1.69 20.96
CA LEU A 115 -1.32 -2.04 22.28
C LEU A 115 -0.22 -2.29 23.31
N ARG A 116 -0.62 -2.33 24.60
CA ARG A 116 0.17 -2.95 25.67
C ARG A 116 -0.28 -4.40 25.88
N ASN A 117 0.67 -5.33 25.86
CA ASN A 117 0.43 -6.74 26.16
C ASN A 117 0.27 -6.95 27.69
N PRO A 118 -0.13 -8.15 28.17
CA PRO A 118 -0.29 -8.41 29.61
C PRO A 118 0.95 -8.15 30.48
N GLU A 119 2.13 -8.19 29.88
CA GLU A 119 3.41 -7.88 30.50
C GLU A 119 3.70 -6.36 30.57
N GLY A 120 2.80 -5.52 30.04
CA GLY A 120 2.93 -4.06 29.96
C GLY A 120 3.82 -3.57 28.81
N GLU A 121 4.27 -4.48 27.94
CA GLU A 121 5.16 -4.19 26.83
C GLU A 121 4.39 -3.67 25.62
N VAL A 122 5.01 -2.75 24.89
CA VAL A 122 4.42 -2.14 23.70
C VAL A 122 4.56 -3.08 22.51
N VAL A 123 3.45 -3.35 21.85
CA VAL A 123 3.36 -4.19 20.66
C VAL A 123 2.86 -3.35 19.50
N HIS A 124 3.60 -3.36 18.39
CA HIS A 124 3.20 -2.70 17.14
C HIS A 124 2.92 -3.75 16.07
N GLY A 125 1.65 -3.90 15.72
CA GLY A 125 1.18 -4.69 14.59
C GLY A 125 1.16 -3.88 13.29
N ARG A 126 1.52 -4.51 12.18
CA ARG A 126 1.59 -3.90 10.85
C ARG A 126 0.97 -4.80 9.79
N ILE A 127 0.16 -4.22 8.91
CA ILE A 127 -0.24 -4.77 7.61
C ILE A 127 0.34 -3.85 6.54
N LEU A 128 1.10 -4.44 5.63
CA LEU A 128 1.63 -3.78 4.44
C LEU A 128 0.87 -4.30 3.22
N ASP A 129 0.09 -3.43 2.59
CA ASP A 129 -0.48 -3.66 1.26
C ASP A 129 0.39 -2.95 0.21
N PHE A 130 0.81 -3.67 -0.82
CA PHE A 130 1.74 -3.12 -1.83
C PHE A 130 1.45 -3.73 -3.21
N PRO A 131 1.59 -2.99 -4.33
CA PRO A 131 1.24 -3.47 -5.66
C PRO A 131 2.41 -4.20 -6.33
N LEU A 132 3.13 -5.04 -5.56
CA LEU A 132 4.26 -5.85 -6.02
C LEU A 132 4.05 -7.34 -5.71
N GLN A 133 2.82 -7.83 -5.80
CA GLN A 133 2.59 -9.26 -5.59
C GLN A 133 3.20 -10.09 -6.72
N GLY A 134 3.66 -11.29 -6.37
CA GLY A 134 4.40 -12.19 -7.24
C GLY A 134 5.91 -12.00 -7.11
N SER A 135 6.38 -10.85 -6.62
CA SER A 135 7.80 -10.59 -6.36
C SER A 135 8.07 -10.22 -4.91
N TYR A 136 7.35 -9.26 -4.33
CA TYR A 136 7.57 -8.90 -2.93
C TYR A 136 7.21 -10.06 -2.00
N ASP A 137 6.00 -10.63 -2.11
CA ASP A 137 5.52 -11.74 -1.25
C ASP A 137 6.35 -13.03 -1.39
N ARG A 138 6.83 -13.34 -2.61
CA ARG A 138 7.69 -14.49 -2.86
C ARG A 138 9.10 -14.33 -2.29
N TYR A 139 9.59 -13.10 -2.21
CA TYR A 139 10.96 -12.78 -1.81
C TYR A 139 11.02 -11.97 -0.51
N GLU A 140 10.00 -12.10 0.34
CA GLU A 140 9.95 -11.50 1.68
C GLU A 140 11.08 -12.04 2.56
N ARG A 141 11.65 -11.13 3.34
CA ARG A 141 12.71 -11.42 4.29
C ARG A 141 12.61 -10.58 5.55
N ALA A 142 13.12 -11.15 6.62
CA ALA A 142 13.55 -10.42 7.79
C ALA A 142 15.08 -10.34 7.81
N ILE A 143 15.63 -9.20 8.18
CA ILE A 143 17.07 -9.01 8.34
C ILE A 143 17.32 -8.49 9.75
N SER A 144 18.14 -9.23 10.50
CA SER A 144 18.75 -8.75 11.74
C SER A 144 20.03 -7.99 11.39
N TYR A 145 20.12 -6.75 11.82
CA TYR A 145 21.25 -5.86 11.58
C TYR A 145 21.98 -5.65 12.90
N ASP A 146 23.23 -6.09 12.95
CA ASP A 146 24.21 -5.82 14.00
C ASP A 146 25.38 -5.06 13.36
N LEU A 147 25.08 -3.84 12.92
CA LEU A 147 26.00 -3.01 12.14
C LEU A 147 26.71 -1.99 13.03
N THR A 148 27.97 -1.74 12.72
CA THR A 148 28.86 -0.86 13.51
C THR A 148 28.29 0.56 13.57
N GLY A 149 28.17 1.10 14.79
CA GLY A 149 27.70 2.47 15.03
C GLY A 149 26.18 2.64 14.91
N MET A 150 25.42 1.55 14.81
CA MET A 150 23.97 1.54 14.75
C MET A 150 23.39 0.73 15.92
N PRO A 151 22.16 1.02 16.37
CA PRO A 151 21.48 0.12 17.27
C PRO A 151 21.15 -1.18 16.52
N LYS A 152 21.18 -2.30 17.23
CA LYS A 152 20.72 -3.57 16.69
C LYS A 152 19.26 -3.46 16.32
N MET A 153 18.90 -3.99 15.17
CA MET A 153 17.54 -3.86 14.65
C MET A 153 17.11 -5.10 13.87
N LEU A 154 15.81 -5.34 13.85
CA LEU A 154 15.16 -6.30 12.97
C LEU A 154 14.30 -5.52 11.98
N GLY A 155 14.63 -5.61 10.70
CA GLY A 155 13.88 -5.00 9.61
C GLY A 155 13.16 -6.04 8.75
N PHE A 156 12.01 -5.65 8.21
CA PHE A 156 11.21 -6.47 7.30
C PHE A 156 11.12 -5.82 5.94
N GLY A 157 11.28 -6.62 4.89
CA GLY A 157 11.34 -6.15 3.52
C GLY A 157 11.26 -7.29 2.51
N ALA A 158 11.73 -7.02 1.30
CA ALA A 158 11.92 -8.03 0.27
C ALA A 158 13.32 -7.92 -0.33
N SER A 159 13.76 -8.97 -1.01
CA SER A 159 14.99 -8.95 -1.82
C SER A 159 14.93 -7.82 -2.85
N GLY A 160 16.05 -7.16 -3.16
CA GLY A 160 16.06 -5.99 -4.05
C GLY A 160 15.79 -4.66 -3.35
N ILE A 161 15.28 -4.67 -2.11
CA ILE A 161 15.07 -3.49 -1.25
C ILE A 161 16.02 -3.63 -0.06
N PRO A 162 17.18 -2.94 -0.06
CA PRO A 162 18.25 -3.20 0.92
C PRO A 162 18.02 -2.52 2.28
N TYR A 163 17.19 -1.49 2.34
CA TYR A 163 17.01 -0.68 3.53
C TYR A 163 16.03 -1.32 4.53
N PRO A 164 16.30 -1.25 5.84
CA PRO A 164 15.30 -1.47 6.88
C PRO A 164 14.42 -0.22 7.00
N SER A 165 13.62 0.08 5.97
CA SER A 165 12.96 1.39 5.87
C SER A 165 11.44 1.35 5.79
N ILE A 166 10.83 0.17 5.70
CA ILE A 166 9.36 0.05 5.60
C ILE A 166 8.76 -0.35 6.94
N THR A 167 9.36 -1.33 7.61
CA THR A 167 8.90 -1.86 8.90
C THR A 167 10.10 -2.40 9.68
N LEU A 168 10.28 -1.95 10.92
CA LEU A 168 11.42 -2.37 11.75
C LEU A 168 11.15 -2.20 13.25
N MET A 169 11.97 -2.89 14.05
CA MET A 169 12.14 -2.64 15.48
C MET A 169 13.62 -2.62 15.89
N THR A 170 13.95 -1.92 16.98
CA THR A 170 15.33 -1.71 17.47
C THR A 170 15.49 -2.18 18.91
N GLU A 171 16.73 -2.44 19.32
CA GLU A 171 17.07 -2.84 20.70
C GLU A 171 16.74 -1.76 21.75
N ASP A 172 16.67 -0.50 21.33
CA ASP A 172 16.28 0.64 22.19
C ASP A 172 14.77 0.69 22.48
N GLY A 173 13.98 -0.22 21.91
CA GLY A 173 12.53 -0.26 22.12
C GLY A 173 11.73 0.56 21.11
N ILE A 174 12.35 1.01 20.01
CA ILE A 174 11.64 1.70 18.93
C ILE A 174 11.03 0.68 17.97
N THR A 175 9.79 0.89 17.57
CA THR A 175 9.23 0.29 16.34
C THR A 175 8.90 1.40 15.34
N LEU A 176 8.93 1.09 14.04
CA LEU A 176 8.58 2.03 12.98
C LEU A 176 7.81 1.34 11.86
N ALA A 177 6.74 1.98 11.40
CA ALA A 177 5.99 1.60 10.22
C ALA A 177 5.81 2.81 9.28
N LEU A 178 6.25 2.69 8.03
CA LEU A 178 6.17 3.73 7.01
C LEU A 178 4.86 3.62 6.22
N HIS A 179 4.00 4.62 6.24
CA HIS A 179 2.77 4.65 5.45
C HIS A 179 2.90 5.66 4.30
N GLN A 180 2.51 5.25 3.10
CA GLN A 180 2.42 6.18 1.97
C GLN A 180 1.23 7.12 2.17
N LYS A 181 1.42 8.40 1.86
CA LYS A 181 0.36 9.41 1.85
C LYS A 181 0.42 10.15 0.53
N PHE A 182 -0.74 10.60 0.04
CA PHE A 182 -0.83 11.31 -1.22
C PHE A 182 -1.10 12.80 -0.99
N THR A 183 -0.20 13.63 -1.51
CA THR A 183 -0.30 15.10 -1.48
C THR A 183 0.36 15.71 -2.72
N ASN A 184 0.15 17.00 -2.95
CA ASN A 184 0.90 17.75 -3.97
C ASN A 184 2.22 18.37 -3.44
N ILE A 185 2.71 17.90 -2.29
CA ILE A 185 3.95 18.38 -1.69
C ILE A 185 5.12 17.69 -2.37
N PHE A 186 6.07 18.49 -2.84
CA PHE A 186 7.26 18.02 -3.51
C PHE A 186 8.42 18.98 -3.20
N ASN A 187 9.43 18.48 -2.50
CA ASN A 187 10.62 19.21 -2.09
C ASN A 187 11.86 18.57 -2.75
N PRO A 188 12.39 19.14 -3.84
CA PRO A 188 13.53 18.56 -4.56
C PRO A 188 14.84 18.57 -3.77
N LYS A 189 14.90 19.27 -2.63
CA LYS A 189 16.07 19.29 -1.73
C LYS A 189 15.98 18.24 -0.62
N GLY A 190 14.85 17.53 -0.54
CA GLY A 190 14.62 16.51 0.46
C GLY A 190 15.48 15.27 0.26
N MET A 191 15.66 14.55 1.36
CA MET A 191 16.22 13.20 1.37
C MET A 191 15.15 12.20 0.94
N SER A 192 15.55 11.19 0.15
CA SER A 192 14.64 10.10 -0.22
C SER A 192 14.15 9.37 1.02
N ILE A 193 12.86 9.03 1.08
CA ILE A 193 12.21 8.51 2.29
C ILE A 193 12.91 7.28 2.87
N PHE A 194 13.42 6.38 2.03
CA PHE A 194 14.09 5.17 2.51
C PHE A 194 15.47 5.46 3.12
N GLU A 195 16.22 6.42 2.58
CA GLU A 195 17.44 6.90 3.23
C GLU A 195 17.10 7.66 4.49
N TYR A 196 16.07 8.50 4.46
CA TYR A 196 15.64 9.29 5.62
C TYR A 196 15.41 8.39 6.83
N ILE A 197 14.72 7.26 6.63
CA ILE A 197 14.47 6.30 7.70
C ILE A 197 15.74 5.57 8.11
N PHE A 198 16.59 5.18 7.16
CA PHE A 198 17.87 4.56 7.50
C PHE A 198 18.81 5.50 8.28
N ALA A 199 18.79 6.80 7.97
CA ALA A 199 19.52 7.82 8.71
C ALA A 199 18.90 8.08 10.10
N LEU A 200 17.56 8.11 10.18
CA LEU A 200 16.83 8.21 11.45
C LEU A 200 17.20 7.06 12.40
N THR A 201 17.23 5.81 11.92
CA THR A 201 17.53 4.65 12.78
C THR A 201 18.97 4.62 13.28
N LYS A 202 19.91 5.27 12.59
CA LYS A 202 21.30 5.43 13.08
C LYS A 202 21.33 6.23 14.38
N VAL A 203 20.47 7.24 14.53
CA VAL A 203 20.56 8.23 15.63
C VAL A 203 19.44 8.16 16.65
N ALA A 204 18.24 7.70 16.27
CA ALA A 204 17.09 7.67 17.17
C ALA A 204 17.27 6.56 18.22
N ARG A 205 17.06 6.94 19.48
CA ARG A 205 17.06 6.03 20.65
C ARG A 205 15.79 6.18 21.49
N ASP A 206 15.14 7.33 21.36
CA ASP A 206 13.93 7.72 22.09
C ASP A 206 13.12 8.74 21.26
N LYS A 207 11.96 9.15 21.79
CA LYS A 207 11.09 10.15 21.13
C LYS A 207 11.82 11.46 20.87
N LYS A 208 12.65 11.90 21.82
CA LYS A 208 13.35 13.19 21.76
C LYS A 208 14.35 13.21 20.59
N SER A 209 15.25 12.23 20.53
CA SER A 209 16.24 12.09 19.45
C SER A 209 15.58 11.87 18.09
N ALA A 210 14.45 11.14 18.04
CA ALA A 210 13.65 11.03 16.81
C ALA A 210 13.08 12.39 16.36
N MET A 211 12.49 13.18 17.26
CA MET A 211 11.98 14.51 16.95
C MET A 211 13.09 15.48 16.54
N GLU A 212 14.26 15.43 17.19
CA GLU A 212 15.43 16.25 16.81
C GLU A 212 15.87 15.94 15.37
N PHE A 213 15.92 14.66 14.98
CA PHE A 213 16.19 14.26 13.61
C PHE A 213 15.08 14.76 12.66
N ILE A 214 13.81 14.53 13.01
CA ILE A 214 12.67 14.87 12.16
C ILE A 214 12.63 16.36 11.84
N ASN A 215 12.86 17.21 12.84
CA ASN A 215 12.82 18.67 12.68
C ASN A 215 14.05 19.24 11.95
N SER A 216 15.14 18.47 11.84
CA SER A 216 16.38 18.92 11.19
C SER A 216 16.55 18.39 9.76
N HIS A 217 15.70 17.47 9.32
CA HIS A 217 15.79 16.82 8.01
C HIS A 217 14.48 16.97 7.22
N GLN A 218 14.60 16.97 5.90
CA GLN A 218 13.47 17.17 4.99
C GLN A 218 13.31 15.95 4.08
N THR A 219 12.09 15.62 3.67
CA THR A 219 11.79 14.55 2.69
C THR A 219 11.49 15.10 1.31
N ILE A 220 11.46 14.25 0.27
CA ILE A 220 11.08 14.71 -1.09
C ILE A 220 9.56 14.84 -1.19
N THR A 221 8.83 13.84 -0.70
CA THR A 221 7.36 13.82 -0.75
C THR A 221 6.75 13.55 0.62
N THR A 222 5.42 13.62 0.70
CA THR A 222 4.71 13.22 1.92
C THR A 222 4.69 11.71 2.10
N TRP A 223 5.07 11.30 3.30
CA TRP A 223 4.93 9.96 3.87
C TRP A 223 4.61 10.11 5.36
N CYS A 224 4.16 9.05 6.00
CA CYS A 224 3.90 9.08 7.43
C CYS A 224 4.72 8.04 8.18
N LEU A 225 5.33 8.46 9.28
CA LEU A 225 5.97 7.59 10.24
C LEU A 225 5.02 7.33 11.40
N TYR A 226 4.71 6.08 11.65
CA TYR A 226 4.13 5.65 12.93
C TYR A 226 5.21 4.94 13.72
N MET A 227 5.66 5.59 14.79
CA MET A 227 6.71 5.08 15.68
C MET A 227 6.16 4.84 17.07
N THR A 228 6.55 3.75 17.70
CA THR A 228 6.33 3.54 19.14
C THR A 228 7.65 3.50 19.87
N PHE A 229 7.64 3.92 21.12
CA PHE A 229 8.79 3.88 22.02
C PHE A 229 8.53 2.95 23.20
N LYS A 230 9.61 2.54 23.89
CA LYS A 230 9.57 1.58 25.01
C LYS A 230 8.58 1.98 26.12
N ASN A 231 8.47 3.27 26.39
CA ASN A 231 7.58 3.82 27.42
C ASN A 231 6.10 3.88 27.01
N GLY A 232 5.77 3.57 25.75
CA GLY A 232 4.40 3.68 25.21
C GLY A 232 4.11 4.98 24.51
N GLU A 233 5.06 5.92 24.44
CA GLU A 233 4.91 7.09 23.58
C GLU A 233 4.79 6.67 22.10
N VAL A 234 3.99 7.43 21.34
CA VAL A 234 3.75 7.22 19.92
C VAL A 234 3.97 8.53 19.18
N LEU A 235 4.71 8.47 18.06
CA LEU A 235 4.77 9.56 17.09
C LEU A 235 4.03 9.12 15.83
N ALA A 236 3.01 9.88 15.45
CA ALA A 236 2.38 9.84 14.14
C ALA A 236 2.80 11.11 13.39
N CYS A 237 3.68 10.97 12.40
CA CYS A 237 4.31 12.13 11.76
C CYS A 237 4.16 12.08 10.24
N ASP A 238 3.37 13.01 9.69
CA ASP A 238 3.35 13.27 8.25
C ASP A 238 4.55 14.14 7.85
N LEU A 239 5.50 13.55 7.12
CA LEU A 239 6.72 14.17 6.63
C LEU A 239 6.43 15.01 5.37
N HIS A 240 5.90 16.22 5.54
CA HIS A 240 5.55 17.12 4.43
C HIS A 240 6.74 17.90 3.86
N GLY A 241 7.74 17.20 3.35
CA GLY A 241 8.91 17.86 2.76
C GLY A 241 9.73 18.60 3.80
N ASP A 242 9.65 19.93 3.84
CA ASP A 242 10.38 20.78 4.78
C ASP A 242 9.62 21.12 6.07
N LYS A 243 8.35 20.75 6.18
CA LYS A 243 7.47 21.12 7.31
C LYS A 243 6.69 19.92 7.85
N PRO A 244 7.33 19.02 8.62
CA PRO A 244 6.63 17.87 9.17
C PRO A 244 5.44 18.30 10.04
N PHE A 245 4.34 17.54 9.97
CA PHE A 245 3.27 17.59 10.95
C PHE A 245 3.45 16.44 11.93
N ILE A 246 3.41 16.73 13.22
CA ILE A 246 3.69 15.76 14.28
C ILE A 246 2.48 15.69 15.21
N ASN A 247 1.96 14.48 15.41
CA ASN A 247 0.95 14.16 16.40
C ASN A 247 1.57 13.21 17.44
N GLU A 248 1.56 13.64 18.70
CA GLU A 248 2.08 12.87 19.83
C GLU A 248 0.92 12.16 20.54
N LEU A 249 1.04 10.85 20.68
CA LEU A 249 0.02 9.98 21.27
C LEU A 249 0.68 9.05 22.29
N GLU A 250 -0.13 8.29 23.02
CA GLU A 250 0.35 7.26 23.93
C GLU A 250 -0.45 5.97 23.71
N VAL A 251 0.24 4.82 23.71
CA VAL A 251 -0.41 3.53 23.68
C VAL A 251 -1.23 3.37 24.96
N PRO A 252 -2.55 3.17 24.87
CA PRO A 252 -3.40 3.14 26.04
C PRO A 252 -3.10 1.91 26.90
N GLU A 253 -3.22 2.08 28.23
CA GLU A 253 -3.15 0.96 29.18
C GLU A 253 -4.18 -0.13 28.87
N THR A 254 -5.36 0.27 28.39
CA THR A 254 -6.38 -0.65 27.88
C THR A 254 -6.90 -0.14 26.55
N GLY A 255 -6.76 -0.95 25.50
CA GLY A 255 -7.22 -0.59 24.17
C GLY A 255 -6.23 -0.97 23.08
N ILE A 256 -6.56 -0.57 21.86
CA ILE A 256 -5.72 -0.73 20.67
C ILE A 256 -5.84 0.56 19.86
N LEU A 257 -4.73 1.23 19.58
CA LEU A 257 -4.69 2.32 18.61
C LEU A 257 -4.66 1.74 17.20
N TYR A 258 -5.33 2.42 16.27
CA TYR A 258 -5.34 2.06 14.87
C TYR A 258 -4.94 3.26 14.00
N PHE A 259 -4.12 3.00 12.99
CA PHE A 259 -3.73 3.97 11.98
C PHE A 259 -3.79 3.35 10.58
N CYS A 260 -4.03 4.18 9.58
CA CYS A 260 -4.00 3.81 8.16
C CYS A 260 -3.41 4.93 7.31
N ASN A 261 -3.66 4.97 6.00
CA ASN A 261 -3.10 5.99 5.12
C ASN A 261 -3.82 7.36 5.14
N HIS A 262 -4.70 7.61 6.11
CA HIS A 262 -5.29 8.94 6.33
C HIS A 262 -4.25 9.99 6.71
N LEU A 263 -4.29 11.18 6.14
CA LEU A 263 -3.40 12.26 6.60
C LEU A 263 -3.63 12.56 8.09
N GLU A 264 -2.55 12.65 8.85
CA GLU A 264 -2.55 13.12 10.23
C GLU A 264 -2.82 14.64 10.26
N ASP A 265 -2.23 15.39 9.31
CA ASP A 265 -2.52 16.81 9.13
C ASP A 265 -3.92 17.02 8.53
N LYS A 266 -4.92 17.23 9.40
CA LYS A 266 -6.30 17.49 9.00
C LYS A 266 -6.52 18.85 8.33
N SER A 267 -5.50 19.73 8.29
CA SER A 267 -5.58 20.97 7.51
C SER A 267 -5.50 20.72 6.00
N LEU A 268 -4.93 19.57 5.60
CA LEU A 268 -4.89 19.13 4.21
C LEU A 268 -6.09 18.22 3.91
N ASN A 269 -6.82 18.55 2.84
CA ASN A 269 -7.96 17.74 2.41
C ASN A 269 -7.50 16.63 1.45
N GLN A 270 -7.39 15.39 1.94
CA GLN A 270 -6.91 14.24 1.17
C GLN A 270 -7.72 14.00 -0.11
N ARG A 271 -9.02 14.32 -0.13
CA ARG A 271 -9.91 14.19 -1.32
C ARG A 271 -9.51 15.06 -2.51
N GLN A 272 -8.63 16.02 -2.30
CA GLN A 272 -8.12 16.89 -3.37
C GLN A 272 -6.93 16.29 -4.12
N PHE A 273 -6.32 15.23 -3.59
CA PHE A 273 -5.17 14.57 -4.16
C PHE A 273 -5.60 13.26 -4.84
N LEU A 274 -4.86 12.85 -5.88
CA LEU A 274 -5.05 11.52 -6.44
C LEU A 274 -4.37 10.50 -5.54
N PRO A 275 -4.93 9.30 -5.36
CA PRO A 275 -6.19 8.79 -5.94
C PRO A 275 -7.43 9.39 -5.27
N LEU A 276 -8.49 9.66 -6.05
CA LEU A 276 -9.68 10.36 -5.55
C LEU A 276 -10.52 9.49 -4.61
N GLY A 277 -10.51 8.16 -4.80
CA GLY A 277 -11.20 7.21 -3.95
C GLY A 277 -10.49 6.92 -2.62
N PHE A 278 -9.25 7.40 -2.45
CA PHE A 278 -8.37 6.98 -1.37
C PHE A 278 -8.84 7.41 0.03
N ASP A 279 -9.54 8.55 0.15
CA ASP A 279 -10.17 8.96 1.40
C ASP A 279 -11.26 7.97 1.84
N GLN A 280 -12.15 7.60 0.91
CA GLN A 280 -13.19 6.62 1.21
C GLN A 280 -12.60 5.24 1.49
N TYR A 281 -11.57 4.83 0.75
CA TYR A 281 -10.81 3.61 1.00
C TYR A 281 -10.32 3.55 2.46
N ASN A 282 -9.69 4.62 2.94
CA ASN A 282 -9.18 4.70 4.31
C ASN A 282 -10.31 4.72 5.36
N LEU A 283 -11.40 5.46 5.10
CA LEU A 283 -12.56 5.52 6.00
C LEU A 283 -13.21 4.14 6.20
N MET A 284 -13.36 3.35 5.12
CA MET A 284 -13.93 2.01 5.24
C MET A 284 -13.03 1.09 6.06
N ARG A 285 -11.71 1.13 5.83
CA ARG A 285 -10.74 0.34 6.61
C ARG A 285 -10.73 0.72 8.09
N GLU A 286 -10.79 2.02 8.38
CA GLU A 286 -10.87 2.53 9.75
C GLU A 286 -12.17 2.10 10.46
N SER A 287 -13.31 2.15 9.75
CA SER A 287 -14.59 1.67 10.27
C SER A 287 -14.52 0.18 10.63
N ILE A 288 -14.02 -0.67 9.73
CA ILE A 288 -13.86 -2.11 9.98
C ILE A 288 -12.87 -2.38 11.10
N ALA A 289 -11.71 -1.72 11.11
CA ALA A 289 -10.72 -1.88 12.18
C ALA A 289 -11.31 -1.51 13.54
N THR A 290 -12.07 -0.41 13.62
CA THR A 290 -12.77 0.01 14.84
C THR A 290 -13.78 -1.04 15.29
N LYS A 291 -14.61 -1.57 14.39
CA LYS A 291 -15.56 -2.65 14.68
C LYS A 291 -14.85 -3.91 15.18
N LYS A 292 -13.75 -4.31 14.53
CA LYS A 292 -12.94 -5.48 14.92
C LYS A 292 -12.33 -5.30 16.31
N ILE A 293 -11.68 -4.16 16.57
CA ILE A 293 -11.09 -3.81 17.87
C ILE A 293 -12.17 -3.83 18.96
N HIS A 294 -13.30 -3.16 18.73
CA HIS A 294 -14.40 -3.10 19.71
C HIS A 294 -14.96 -4.50 20.03
N ASN A 295 -15.30 -5.28 18.99
CA ASN A 295 -15.81 -6.64 19.16
C ASN A 295 -14.81 -7.57 19.86
N PHE A 296 -13.52 -7.38 19.59
CA PHE A 296 -12.45 -8.15 20.18
C PHE A 296 -12.27 -7.80 21.66
N LEU A 297 -12.12 -6.52 21.99
CA LEU A 297 -11.92 -6.06 23.37
C LEU A 297 -13.12 -6.36 24.27
N ASN A 298 -14.35 -6.23 23.78
CA ASN A 298 -15.56 -6.55 24.56
C ASN A 298 -15.64 -8.02 24.98
N LYS A 299 -15.00 -8.93 24.22
CA LYS A 299 -14.95 -10.36 24.53
C LYS A 299 -13.79 -10.73 25.46
N LYS A 300 -12.89 -9.79 25.73
CA LYS A 300 -11.66 -10.02 26.50
C LYS A 300 -11.85 -9.65 27.97
N LYS A 301 -11.29 -10.49 28.83
CA LYS A 301 -11.19 -10.24 30.29
C LYS A 301 -9.82 -9.75 30.72
N THR A 302 -8.82 -9.88 29.85
CA THR A 302 -7.42 -9.55 30.06
C THR A 302 -6.91 -8.75 28.87
N GLN A 303 -5.77 -8.08 29.03
CA GLN A 303 -5.12 -7.43 27.89
C GLN A 303 -4.80 -8.44 26.77
N PRO A 304 -4.85 -8.02 25.50
CA PRO A 304 -4.53 -8.90 24.37
C PRO A 304 -3.04 -9.22 24.29
N THR A 305 -2.71 -10.45 23.88
CA THR A 305 -1.33 -10.85 23.53
C THR A 305 -0.98 -10.48 22.08
N GLU A 306 0.31 -10.55 21.71
CA GLU A 306 0.76 -10.32 20.33
C GLU A 306 0.18 -11.32 19.34
N ALA A 307 0.02 -12.57 19.78
CA ALA A 307 -0.51 -13.65 18.96
C ALA A 307 -2.01 -13.44 18.69
N GLU A 308 -2.73 -12.85 19.65
CA GLU A 308 -4.12 -12.47 19.45
C GLU A 308 -4.25 -11.19 18.62
N LEU A 309 -3.30 -10.26 18.72
CA LEU A 309 -3.24 -9.07 17.87
C LEU A 309 -3.02 -9.45 16.41
N ILE A 310 -2.02 -10.27 16.09
CA ILE A 310 -1.78 -10.69 14.70
C ILE A 310 -3.00 -11.42 14.14
N GLN A 311 -3.67 -12.24 14.96
CA GLN A 311 -4.92 -12.90 14.58
C GLN A 311 -6.05 -11.89 14.31
N LEU A 312 -6.27 -10.92 15.20
CA LEU A 312 -7.27 -9.86 15.02
C LEU A 312 -7.04 -9.10 13.71
N MET A 313 -5.79 -8.71 13.47
CA MET A 313 -5.39 -7.94 12.31
C MET A 313 -5.60 -8.71 11.01
N SER A 314 -5.18 -9.98 10.98
CA SER A 314 -5.16 -10.80 9.78
C SER A 314 -6.44 -11.61 9.52
N THR A 315 -7.44 -11.56 10.41
CA THR A 315 -8.73 -12.21 10.21
C THR A 315 -9.75 -11.19 9.67
N PRO A 316 -10.19 -11.29 8.41
CA PRO A 316 -11.26 -10.44 7.88
C PRO A 316 -12.55 -10.52 8.70
N LEU A 317 -13.27 -9.40 8.80
CA LEU A 317 -14.61 -9.39 9.37
C LEU A 317 -15.57 -10.13 8.43
N ASP A 318 -16.37 -11.05 8.97
CA ASP A 318 -17.38 -11.75 8.17
C ASP A 318 -18.48 -10.77 7.74
N GLN A 319 -18.50 -10.45 6.46
CA GLN A 319 -19.46 -9.56 5.82
C GLN A 319 -20.37 -10.31 4.83
N LYS A 320 -20.54 -11.63 5.00
CA LYS A 320 -21.41 -12.44 4.12
C LYS A 320 -22.77 -11.78 3.91
N ILE A 321 -23.19 -11.73 2.65
CA ILE A 321 -24.41 -11.06 2.22
C ILE A 321 -25.62 -11.79 2.84
N THR A 322 -26.17 -11.24 3.93
CA THR A 322 -27.41 -11.72 4.54
C THR A 322 -28.64 -10.96 4.04
N SER A 323 -28.45 -9.78 3.42
CA SER A 323 -29.49 -8.98 2.77
C SER A 323 -28.94 -8.25 1.55
N ARG A 324 -29.82 -7.83 0.63
CA ARG A 324 -29.47 -7.30 -0.71
C ARG A 324 -28.77 -5.93 -0.72
N ASN A 325 -28.51 -5.29 0.43
CA ASN A 325 -28.10 -3.90 0.47
C ASN A 325 -26.56 -3.74 0.47
N PHE A 326 -25.97 -3.69 -0.72
CA PHE A 326 -24.53 -3.57 -0.92
C PHE A 326 -23.95 -2.19 -0.51
N LYS A 327 -24.81 -1.19 -0.28
CA LYS A 327 -24.39 0.15 0.20
C LYS A 327 -23.64 0.11 1.54
N ASP A 328 -23.83 -0.94 2.32
CA ASP A 328 -23.23 -1.12 3.64
C ASP A 328 -21.86 -1.84 3.60
N TYR A 329 -21.36 -2.18 2.40
CA TYR A 329 -20.03 -2.78 2.25
C TYR A 329 -18.93 -1.82 2.71
N GLU A 330 -18.03 -2.33 3.53
CA GLU A 330 -16.81 -1.66 3.93
C GLU A 330 -15.62 -2.58 3.65
N LEU A 331 -14.53 -2.02 3.11
CA LEU A 331 -13.29 -2.75 2.90
C LEU A 331 -12.61 -3.07 4.24
N ASP A 332 -12.20 -4.32 4.43
CA ASP A 332 -11.43 -4.75 5.60
C ASP A 332 -9.99 -4.18 5.57
N ASN A 333 -9.34 -4.17 6.73
CA ASN A 333 -7.94 -3.79 6.84
C ASN A 333 -6.97 -4.85 6.27
N VAL A 334 -7.43 -6.06 5.98
CA VAL A 334 -6.77 -7.04 5.11
C VAL A 334 -7.44 -7.01 3.75
N THR A 335 -6.65 -6.87 2.69
CA THR A 335 -7.13 -6.67 1.34
C THR A 335 -6.54 -7.71 0.39
N SER A 336 -6.97 -7.69 -0.87
CA SER A 336 -6.33 -8.49 -1.92
C SER A 336 -4.84 -8.18 -2.06
N THR A 337 -4.34 -7.02 -1.60
CA THR A 337 -2.93 -6.65 -1.73
C THR A 337 -2.13 -6.74 -0.42
N SER A 338 -2.67 -7.35 0.64
CA SER A 338 -1.95 -7.57 1.89
C SER A 338 -0.76 -8.52 1.72
N LEU A 339 0.43 -7.95 1.52
CA LEU A 339 1.65 -8.68 1.22
C LEU A 339 2.42 -9.08 2.46
N SER A 340 2.31 -8.34 3.56
CA SER A 340 3.09 -8.62 4.77
C SER A 340 2.29 -8.26 6.02
N ILE A 341 2.22 -9.19 6.98
CA ILE A 341 1.52 -8.98 8.26
C ILE A 341 2.39 -9.47 9.40
N MET A 342 2.62 -8.61 10.39
CA MET A 342 3.49 -8.92 11.52
C MET A 342 3.14 -8.12 12.77
N THR A 343 3.65 -8.57 13.92
CA THR A 343 3.72 -7.80 15.17
C THR A 343 5.16 -7.71 15.63
N MET A 344 5.51 -6.58 16.23
CA MET A 344 6.84 -6.26 16.75
C MET A 344 6.74 -5.95 18.24
N ASN A 345 7.51 -6.66 19.06
CA ASN A 345 7.68 -6.39 20.48
C ASN A 345 9.19 -6.29 20.76
N PRO A 346 9.75 -5.07 20.75
CA PRO A 346 11.18 -4.89 20.95
C PRO A 346 11.59 -5.17 22.41
N SER A 347 10.74 -4.93 23.41
CA SER A 347 11.09 -5.24 24.81
C SER A 347 11.37 -6.74 25.01
N ALA A 348 10.59 -7.59 24.34
CA ALA A 348 10.80 -9.04 24.34
C ALA A 348 11.82 -9.52 23.28
N GLY A 349 12.35 -8.62 22.43
CA GLY A 349 13.19 -9.00 21.29
C GLY A 349 12.50 -9.98 20.33
N ARG A 350 11.18 -9.85 20.16
CA ARG A 350 10.32 -10.83 19.47
C ARG A 350 9.46 -10.18 18.40
N ALA A 351 9.27 -10.88 17.29
CA ALA A 351 8.26 -10.55 16.29
C ALA A 351 7.46 -11.80 15.88
N LEU A 352 6.17 -11.62 15.60
CA LEU A 352 5.35 -12.65 14.96
C LEU A 352 5.05 -12.22 13.54
N TYR A 353 5.10 -13.15 12.61
CA TYR A 353 4.94 -12.89 11.18
C TYR A 353 4.02 -13.94 10.56
N LEU A 354 3.11 -13.50 9.71
CA LEU A 354 2.19 -14.39 9.01
C LEU A 354 2.85 -14.95 7.74
N GLY A 355 3.06 -16.26 7.71
CA GLY A 355 3.65 -16.99 6.59
C GLY A 355 2.72 -17.11 5.38
N GLY A 356 3.21 -17.75 4.33
CA GLY A 356 2.43 -18.06 3.13
C GLY A 356 2.39 -16.94 2.06
N PRO A 357 1.84 -17.24 0.88
CA PRO A 357 1.71 -16.29 -0.22
C PRO A 357 0.65 -15.22 0.07
N ALA A 358 0.71 -14.10 -0.66
CA ALA A 358 -0.34 -13.10 -0.64
C ALA A 358 -1.64 -13.61 -1.33
N PRO A 359 -2.82 -13.03 -1.04
CA PRO A 359 -3.06 -12.12 0.07
C PRO A 359 -2.91 -12.86 1.40
N LYS A 360 -2.18 -12.25 2.32
CA LYS A 360 -1.96 -12.83 3.65
C LYS A 360 -3.20 -12.63 4.50
N ILE A 361 -3.86 -13.74 4.79
CA ILE A 361 -4.98 -13.83 5.72
C ILE A 361 -4.66 -14.89 6.76
N PHE A 362 -5.28 -14.78 7.93
CA PHE A 362 -5.02 -15.71 9.01
C PHE A 362 -5.41 -17.15 8.64
N ASN A 363 -4.43 -18.02 8.42
CA ASN A 363 -4.62 -19.44 8.11
C ASN A 363 -3.78 -20.39 9.02
N THR A 364 -3.36 -19.90 10.19
CA THR A 364 -2.60 -20.58 11.27
C THR A 364 -1.07 -20.61 11.17
N ASP A 365 -0.47 -20.33 10.01
CA ASP A 365 0.99 -20.37 9.86
C ASP A 365 1.66 -19.08 10.34
N ILE A 366 1.86 -18.99 11.67
CA ILE A 366 2.68 -17.92 12.26
C ILE A 366 4.12 -18.40 12.40
N ILE A 367 5.02 -17.52 11.99
CA ILE A 367 6.45 -17.63 12.22
C ILE A 367 6.81 -16.67 13.35
N GLU A 368 7.47 -17.17 14.39
CA GLU A 368 8.08 -16.35 15.42
C GLU A 368 9.56 -16.11 15.11
N ILE A 369 9.98 -14.85 15.21
CA ILE A 369 11.38 -14.45 15.27
C ILE A 369 11.67 -14.07 16.71
N SER A 370 12.52 -14.84 17.38
CA SER A 370 12.94 -14.62 18.77
C SER A 370 14.43 -14.24 18.84
N ASP A 371 14.87 -13.68 19.96
CA ASP A 371 16.26 -13.24 20.18
C ASP A 371 16.75 -12.26 19.07
N SER A 372 15.87 -11.32 18.68
CA SER A 372 16.03 -10.49 17.47
C SER A 372 17.26 -9.58 17.49
N PHE A 373 17.76 -9.23 18.68
CA PHE A 373 18.96 -8.40 18.89
C PHE A 373 20.18 -9.20 19.40
N GLY A 374 20.01 -10.51 19.59
CA GLY A 374 21.09 -11.45 19.84
C GLY A 374 21.34 -12.28 18.59
N ARG A 375 21.09 -13.58 18.69
CA ARG A 375 21.14 -14.48 17.55
C ARG A 375 19.72 -14.83 17.13
N ALA A 376 19.15 -14.00 16.25
CA ALA A 376 17.77 -14.15 15.79
C ALA A 376 17.45 -15.59 15.34
N LYS A 377 16.36 -16.16 15.86
CA LYS A 377 15.91 -17.52 15.55
C LYS A 377 14.49 -17.50 15.03
N GLN A 378 14.27 -18.30 13.98
CA GLN A 378 12.97 -18.50 13.40
C GLN A 378 12.39 -19.84 13.89
N SER A 379 11.15 -19.83 14.36
CA SER A 379 10.42 -21.04 14.74
C SER A 379 8.93 -20.93 14.43
N PRO A 380 8.24 -22.05 14.11
CA PRO A 380 6.78 -22.04 13.99
C PRO A 380 6.14 -21.66 15.33
N HIS A 381 5.16 -20.76 15.30
CA HIS A 381 4.36 -20.37 16.45
C HIS A 381 2.96 -20.97 16.31
N LYS A 382 2.61 -21.91 17.18
CA LYS A 382 1.31 -22.59 17.13
C LYS A 382 0.27 -21.85 17.98
N LEU A 383 -0.80 -21.40 17.34
CA LEU A 383 -1.98 -20.92 18.04
C LEU A 383 -2.86 -22.08 18.50
N LYS A 384 -3.49 -21.92 19.68
CA LYS A 384 -4.34 -22.94 20.30
C LYS A 384 -5.66 -23.19 19.56
N LYS A 385 -6.10 -22.25 18.72
CA LYS A 385 -7.33 -22.35 17.93
C LYS A 385 -7.07 -21.89 16.51
N ALA A 386 -7.34 -22.77 15.56
CA ALA A 386 -7.52 -22.36 14.18
C ALA A 386 -8.80 -21.52 14.08
N VAL A 387 -8.75 -20.42 13.34
CA VAL A 387 -9.97 -19.77 12.86
C VAL A 387 -10.40 -20.56 11.63
N ASN A 388 -11.65 -21.00 11.60
CA ASN A 388 -12.20 -21.57 10.39
C ASN A 388 -12.49 -20.43 9.42
N PHE A 389 -11.61 -20.24 8.45
CA PHE A 389 -11.75 -19.23 7.42
C PHE A 389 -12.26 -19.89 6.14
N ASP A 390 -13.15 -19.19 5.42
CA ASP A 390 -13.73 -19.68 4.19
C ASP A 390 -12.69 -19.69 3.06
N PRO A 391 -12.27 -20.87 2.54
CA PRO A 391 -11.25 -20.95 1.50
C PRO A 391 -11.69 -20.27 0.19
N GLU A 392 -12.99 -20.19 -0.06
CA GLU A 392 -13.55 -19.55 -1.25
C GLU A 392 -13.29 -18.04 -1.23
N TYR A 393 -13.42 -17.42 -0.05
CA TYR A 393 -13.12 -16.00 0.11
C TYR A 393 -11.63 -15.70 -0.12
N HIS A 394 -10.73 -16.55 0.40
CA HIS A 394 -9.28 -16.39 0.17
C HIS A 394 -8.96 -16.46 -1.32
N THR A 395 -9.50 -17.48 -1.98
CA THR A 395 -9.30 -17.74 -3.40
C THR A 395 -9.84 -16.58 -4.22
N GLY A 396 -11.02 -16.08 -3.90
CA GLY A 396 -11.63 -14.90 -4.53
C GLY A 396 -10.76 -13.65 -4.42
N LEU A 397 -10.24 -13.33 -3.22
CA LEU A 397 -9.32 -12.20 -3.02
C LEU A 397 -8.03 -12.36 -3.82
N HIS A 398 -7.46 -13.57 -3.85
CA HIS A 398 -6.29 -13.88 -4.67
C HIS A 398 -6.55 -13.68 -6.17
N LEU A 399 -7.73 -14.06 -6.66
CA LEU A 399 -8.10 -13.88 -8.07
C LEU A 399 -8.32 -12.39 -8.41
N MET A 400 -8.91 -11.59 -7.51
CA MET A 400 -8.97 -10.13 -7.68
C MET A 400 -7.57 -9.51 -7.77
N MET A 401 -6.64 -10.04 -6.99
CA MET A 401 -5.25 -9.63 -6.98
C MET A 401 -4.54 -9.95 -8.32
N GLU A 402 -4.72 -11.16 -8.87
CA GLU A 402 -4.20 -11.52 -10.21
C GLU A 402 -4.87 -10.72 -11.34
N ALA A 403 -6.16 -10.38 -11.21
CA ALA A 403 -6.83 -9.47 -12.14
C ALA A 403 -6.20 -8.07 -12.17
N GLN A 404 -5.77 -7.54 -11.02
CA GLN A 404 -5.04 -6.27 -10.96
C GLN A 404 -3.72 -6.36 -11.74
N LYS A 405 -2.96 -7.46 -11.62
CA LYS A 405 -1.76 -7.65 -12.45
C LYS A 405 -2.09 -7.69 -13.94
N GLY A 406 -3.20 -8.31 -14.31
CA GLY A 406 -3.70 -8.30 -15.69
C GLY A 406 -3.92 -6.87 -16.18
N PHE A 407 -4.52 -6.00 -15.36
CA PHE A 407 -4.65 -4.57 -15.68
C PHE A 407 -3.30 -3.88 -15.83
N ASP A 408 -2.36 -4.13 -14.92
CA ASP A 408 -1.03 -3.49 -14.95
C ASP A 408 -0.20 -3.94 -16.16
N ALA A 409 -0.35 -5.20 -16.59
CA ALA A 409 0.29 -5.81 -17.75
C ALA A 409 -0.46 -5.56 -19.08
N HIS A 410 -1.65 -4.98 -19.04
CA HIS A 410 -2.56 -4.83 -20.19
C HIS A 410 -2.92 -6.17 -20.87
N ASP A 411 -3.06 -7.24 -20.09
CA ASP A 411 -3.46 -8.58 -20.56
C ASP A 411 -4.97 -8.77 -20.37
N SER A 412 -5.74 -8.56 -21.44
CA SER A 412 -7.20 -8.68 -21.39
C SER A 412 -7.70 -10.09 -21.11
N GLN A 413 -6.96 -11.13 -21.53
CA GLN A 413 -7.35 -12.52 -21.27
C GLN A 413 -7.22 -12.84 -19.78
N ALA A 414 -6.10 -12.46 -19.17
CA ALA A 414 -5.88 -12.60 -17.73
C ALA A 414 -6.93 -11.82 -16.92
N ILE A 415 -7.22 -10.57 -17.31
CA ILE A 415 -8.23 -9.73 -16.62
C ILE A 415 -9.58 -10.43 -16.60
N TYR A 416 -10.10 -10.84 -17.77
CA TYR A 416 -11.41 -11.47 -17.84
C TYR A 416 -11.46 -12.80 -17.08
N HIS A 417 -10.45 -13.64 -17.27
CA HIS A 417 -10.37 -14.94 -16.62
C HIS A 417 -10.41 -14.82 -15.09
N TYR A 418 -9.53 -13.99 -14.52
CA TYR A 418 -9.43 -13.88 -13.07
C TYR A 418 -10.61 -13.14 -12.44
N LEU A 419 -11.19 -12.12 -13.11
CA LEU A 419 -12.40 -11.48 -12.60
C LEU A 419 -13.61 -12.43 -12.61
N GLN A 420 -13.79 -13.25 -13.66
CA GLN A 420 -14.87 -14.24 -13.72
C GLN A 420 -14.75 -15.25 -12.58
N MET A 421 -13.57 -15.82 -12.40
CA MET A 421 -13.34 -16.76 -11.29
C MET A 421 -13.55 -16.09 -9.93
N ALA A 422 -13.09 -14.84 -9.75
CA ALA A 422 -13.30 -14.11 -8.51
C ALA A 422 -14.79 -13.93 -8.21
N ILE A 423 -15.61 -13.62 -9.22
CA ILE A 423 -17.07 -13.48 -9.08
C ILE A 423 -17.71 -14.77 -8.57
N ASP A 424 -17.29 -15.92 -9.09
CA ASP A 424 -17.80 -17.23 -8.69
C ASP A 424 -17.41 -17.58 -7.25
N HIS A 425 -16.12 -17.45 -6.92
CA HIS A 425 -15.60 -17.74 -5.57
C HIS A 425 -16.13 -16.78 -4.49
N LEU A 426 -16.51 -15.56 -4.87
CA LEU A 426 -17.03 -14.55 -3.95
C LEU A 426 -18.57 -14.52 -3.90
N GLU A 427 -19.27 -15.55 -4.37
CA GLU A 427 -20.74 -15.56 -4.53
C GLU A 427 -21.52 -15.01 -3.32
N HIS A 428 -21.05 -15.33 -2.10
CA HIS A 428 -21.69 -14.97 -0.84
C HIS A 428 -21.10 -13.72 -0.17
N TYR A 429 -20.18 -13.04 -0.85
CA TYR A 429 -19.40 -11.93 -0.31
C TYR A 429 -19.69 -10.64 -1.07
N PRO A 430 -19.72 -9.48 -0.39
CA PRO A 430 -19.84 -8.18 -1.05
C PRO A 430 -18.80 -7.98 -2.16
N GLU A 431 -17.58 -8.45 -1.97
CA GLU A 431 -16.45 -8.31 -2.91
C GLU A 431 -16.77 -8.86 -4.31
N ARG A 432 -17.73 -9.79 -4.44
CA ARG A 432 -18.26 -10.19 -5.76
C ARG A 432 -18.76 -8.99 -6.55
N LYS A 433 -19.50 -8.06 -5.95
CA LYS A 433 -20.04 -6.88 -6.64
C LYS A 433 -18.93 -5.93 -7.06
N ILE A 434 -17.85 -5.87 -6.29
CA ILE A 434 -16.63 -5.15 -6.69
C ILE A 434 -16.02 -5.83 -7.92
N ALA A 435 -15.83 -7.15 -7.89
CA ALA A 435 -15.29 -7.90 -9.03
C ALA A 435 -16.17 -7.76 -10.29
N GLU A 436 -17.51 -7.84 -10.14
CA GLU A 436 -18.48 -7.60 -11.22
C GLU A 436 -18.35 -6.17 -11.77
N PHE A 437 -18.25 -5.15 -10.92
CA PHE A 437 -18.07 -3.76 -11.36
C PHE A 437 -16.79 -3.57 -12.19
N TYR A 438 -15.66 -4.12 -11.74
CA TYR A 438 -14.40 -4.07 -12.50
C TYR A 438 -14.44 -4.93 -13.76
N PHE A 439 -15.24 -6.00 -13.79
CA PHE A 439 -15.50 -6.78 -15.00
C PHE A 439 -16.24 -5.95 -16.05
N LEU A 440 -17.25 -5.16 -15.65
CA LEU A 440 -17.91 -4.21 -16.55
C LEU A 440 -16.95 -3.13 -17.06
N ILE A 441 -16.02 -2.65 -16.22
CA ILE A 441 -14.98 -1.73 -16.67
C ILE A 441 -14.06 -2.40 -17.70
N ALA A 442 -13.64 -3.65 -17.48
CA ALA A 442 -12.85 -4.40 -18.45
C ALA A 442 -13.58 -4.52 -19.80
N GLN A 443 -14.88 -4.82 -19.77
CA GLN A 443 -15.72 -4.83 -20.98
C GLN A 443 -15.77 -3.46 -21.66
N TYR A 444 -15.91 -2.37 -20.90
CA TYR A 444 -15.84 -1.03 -21.48
C TYR A 444 -14.51 -0.78 -22.20
N LEU A 445 -13.40 -1.22 -21.62
CA LEU A 445 -12.06 -1.02 -22.15
C LEU A 445 -11.78 -1.83 -23.40
N TYR A 446 -12.17 -3.11 -23.45
CA TYR A 446 -11.76 -4.01 -24.51
C TYR A 446 -12.84 -4.26 -25.58
N GLU A 447 -14.12 -4.08 -25.25
CA GLU A 447 -15.22 -4.29 -26.22
C GLU A 447 -15.55 -3.01 -26.98
N SER A 448 -15.90 -3.15 -28.27
CA SER A 448 -16.27 -2.01 -29.12
C SER A 448 -17.55 -2.23 -29.92
N HIS A 449 -18.16 -3.41 -29.84
CA HIS A 449 -19.36 -3.74 -30.62
C HIS A 449 -20.61 -3.05 -30.04
N PRO A 450 -21.44 -2.36 -30.85
CA PRO A 450 -22.57 -1.56 -30.34
C PRO A 450 -23.57 -2.36 -29.48
N GLN A 451 -23.88 -3.60 -29.86
CA GLN A 451 -24.79 -4.45 -29.07
C GLN A 451 -24.20 -4.81 -27.69
N VAL A 452 -22.88 -5.04 -27.64
CA VAL A 452 -22.19 -5.33 -26.38
C VAL A 452 -22.21 -4.08 -25.49
N LEU A 453 -21.95 -2.91 -26.07
CA LEU A 453 -22.02 -1.64 -25.34
C LEU A 453 -23.43 -1.30 -24.83
N ALA A 454 -24.48 -1.65 -25.60
CA ALA A 454 -25.87 -1.49 -25.16
C ALA A 454 -26.21 -2.42 -23.98
N ASN A 455 -25.76 -3.68 -24.02
CA ASN A 455 -25.91 -4.60 -22.90
C ASN A 455 -25.13 -4.08 -21.67
N LEU A 456 -23.90 -3.61 -21.88
CA LEU A 456 -23.05 -3.06 -20.83
C LEU A 456 -23.68 -1.86 -20.13
N LEU A 457 -24.33 -0.96 -20.88
CA LEU A 457 -25.12 0.15 -20.30
C LEU A 457 -26.23 -0.36 -19.40
N GLY A 458 -26.95 -1.40 -19.84
CA GLY A 458 -27.98 -2.06 -19.04
C GLY A 458 -27.44 -2.65 -17.75
N GLU A 459 -26.26 -3.27 -17.78
CA GLU A 459 -25.61 -3.81 -16.58
C GLU A 459 -25.14 -2.71 -15.63
N PHE A 460 -24.48 -1.65 -16.10
CA PHE A 460 -24.10 -0.52 -15.23
C PHE A 460 -25.32 0.14 -14.56
N LYS A 461 -26.44 0.30 -15.27
CA LYS A 461 -27.68 0.83 -14.67
C LYS A 461 -28.23 -0.03 -13.53
N LYS A 462 -27.97 -1.35 -13.53
CA LYS A 462 -28.32 -2.21 -12.39
C LYS A 462 -27.43 -1.99 -11.16
N PHE A 463 -26.23 -1.43 -11.35
CA PHE A 463 -25.29 -1.08 -10.29
C PHE A 463 -25.52 0.31 -9.70
N GLU A 464 -26.30 1.17 -10.36
CA GLU A 464 -26.68 2.48 -9.83
C GLU A 464 -27.29 2.32 -8.43
N ASP A 465 -26.74 3.04 -7.46
CA ASP A 465 -27.09 2.96 -6.04
C ASP A 465 -26.86 1.59 -5.39
N HIS A 466 -26.07 0.72 -6.00
CA HIS A 466 -25.68 -0.57 -5.44
C HIS A 466 -24.15 -0.69 -5.35
N LEU A 467 -23.47 0.44 -5.08
CA LEU A 467 -22.03 0.53 -4.86
C LEU A 467 -21.74 1.51 -3.72
N PRO A 468 -20.57 1.41 -3.04
CA PRO A 468 -20.10 2.45 -2.14
C PRO A 468 -20.08 3.82 -2.84
N PRO A 469 -20.32 4.92 -2.12
CA PRO A 469 -20.52 6.25 -2.69
C PRO A 469 -19.56 6.65 -3.84
N TYR A 470 -18.25 6.50 -3.66
CA TYR A 470 -17.27 6.83 -4.69
C TYR A 470 -17.35 5.92 -5.92
N LEU A 471 -17.52 4.61 -5.75
CA LEU A 471 -17.70 3.69 -6.88
C LEU A 471 -19.05 3.90 -7.59
N ASN A 472 -20.06 4.37 -6.86
CA ASN A 472 -21.33 4.78 -7.46
C ASN A 472 -21.13 5.98 -8.40
N ASP A 473 -20.38 7.01 -7.99
CA ASP A 473 -20.01 8.13 -8.88
C ASP A 473 -19.27 7.64 -10.14
N GLN A 474 -18.37 6.65 -9.98
CA GLN A 474 -17.67 6.03 -11.10
C GLN A 474 -18.64 5.28 -12.03
N CYS A 475 -19.60 4.53 -11.48
CA CYS A 475 -20.66 3.87 -12.24
C CYS A 475 -21.47 4.87 -13.08
N LEU A 476 -21.88 5.98 -12.47
CA LEU A 476 -22.59 7.07 -13.15
C LEU A 476 -21.77 7.63 -14.33
N LEU A 477 -20.46 7.82 -14.16
CA LEU A 477 -19.58 8.22 -15.27
C LEU A 477 -19.61 7.22 -16.44
N PHE A 478 -19.54 5.91 -16.16
CA PHE A 478 -19.61 4.89 -17.20
C PHE A 478 -20.96 4.85 -17.90
N ILE A 479 -22.07 5.06 -17.17
CA ILE A 479 -23.41 5.22 -17.75
C ILE A 479 -23.42 6.38 -18.74
N GLY A 480 -22.98 7.57 -18.33
CA GLY A 480 -22.95 8.76 -19.19
C GLY A 480 -22.04 8.57 -20.43
N ARG A 481 -20.91 7.89 -20.27
CA ARG A 481 -20.01 7.54 -21.39
C ARG A 481 -20.70 6.64 -22.41
N LEU A 482 -21.35 5.58 -21.95
CA LEU A 482 -22.02 4.61 -22.82
C LEU A 482 -23.22 5.20 -23.54
N GLU A 483 -24.05 6.01 -22.86
CA GLU A 483 -25.16 6.74 -23.48
C GLU A 483 -24.67 7.64 -24.62
N ARG A 484 -23.55 8.34 -24.40
CA ARG A 484 -22.93 9.18 -25.42
C ARG A 484 -22.43 8.38 -26.62
N ILE A 485 -21.77 7.24 -26.38
CA ILE A 485 -21.26 6.36 -27.46
C ILE A 485 -22.43 5.81 -28.29
N LEU A 486 -23.50 5.40 -27.62
CA LEU A 486 -24.71 4.82 -28.22
C LEU A 486 -25.67 5.85 -28.81
N LYS A 487 -25.38 7.15 -28.66
CA LYS A 487 -26.21 8.27 -29.13
C LYS A 487 -27.60 8.32 -28.46
N LEU A 488 -27.67 7.92 -27.20
CA LEU A 488 -28.88 7.99 -26.39
C LEU A 488 -28.96 9.36 -25.69
N PRO A 489 -30.17 9.80 -25.28
CA PRO A 489 -30.32 10.96 -24.41
C PRO A 489 -29.57 10.74 -23.09
N PRO A 490 -28.84 11.74 -22.56
CA PRO A 490 -28.15 11.60 -21.28
C PRO A 490 -29.18 11.47 -20.16
N SER A 491 -29.05 10.44 -19.32
CA SER A 491 -29.85 10.29 -18.09
C SER A 491 -29.18 10.87 -16.85
N LEU A 492 -27.88 11.17 -16.96
CA LEU A 492 -27.08 11.69 -15.86
C LEU A 492 -27.18 13.22 -15.79
N GLU A 493 -27.73 13.70 -14.68
CA GLU A 493 -27.63 15.11 -14.28
C GLU A 493 -26.29 15.32 -13.57
N GLU A 494 -25.63 16.45 -13.83
CA GLU A 494 -24.25 16.72 -13.38
C GLU A 494 -24.10 16.70 -11.84
N ASP A 495 -25.15 17.09 -11.13
CA ASP A 495 -25.24 17.15 -9.67
C ASP A 495 -25.36 15.78 -9.00
N LYS A 496 -25.68 14.72 -9.76
CA LYS A 496 -25.72 13.35 -9.25
C LYS A 496 -24.34 12.81 -8.89
N ILE A 497 -23.28 13.21 -9.60
CA ILE A 497 -21.90 12.89 -9.24
C ILE A 497 -21.49 13.74 -8.05
N GLN A 498 -21.30 13.14 -6.88
CA GLN A 498 -20.96 13.86 -5.65
C GLN A 498 -19.49 14.31 -5.63
N THR A 499 -18.61 13.50 -6.20
CA THR A 499 -17.18 13.78 -6.25
C THR A 499 -16.88 14.88 -7.28
N LYS A 500 -16.60 16.09 -6.78
CA LYS A 500 -16.30 17.27 -7.61
C LYS A 500 -15.27 17.00 -8.72
N LYS A 501 -14.20 16.27 -8.43
CA LYS A 501 -13.16 15.95 -9.42
C LYS A 501 -13.62 14.99 -10.52
N LEU A 502 -14.49 14.04 -10.20
CA LEU A 502 -15.12 13.16 -11.21
C LEU A 502 -16.07 13.95 -12.11
N ARG A 503 -16.79 14.93 -11.56
CA ARG A 503 -17.61 15.87 -12.33
C ARG A 503 -16.76 16.74 -13.28
N GLU A 504 -15.62 17.26 -12.81
CA GLU A 504 -14.67 17.98 -13.67
C GLU A 504 -14.17 17.10 -14.84
N ILE A 505 -13.91 15.82 -14.59
CA ILE A 505 -13.53 14.84 -15.64
C ILE A 505 -14.66 14.64 -16.64
N TYR A 506 -15.90 14.43 -16.18
CA TYR A 506 -17.07 14.31 -17.04
C TYR A 506 -17.22 15.51 -17.97
N ASN A 507 -17.12 16.73 -17.43
CA ASN A 507 -17.26 17.96 -18.19
C ASN A 507 -16.15 18.14 -19.23
N ARG A 508 -14.91 17.77 -18.90
CA ARG A 508 -13.80 17.74 -19.87
C ARG A 508 -14.04 16.72 -20.98
N GLU A 509 -14.54 15.55 -20.61
CA GLU A 509 -14.88 14.48 -21.56
C GLU A 509 -15.91 14.93 -22.59
N LEU A 510 -16.90 15.74 -22.21
CA LEU A 510 -17.91 16.31 -23.13
C LEU A 510 -17.29 17.12 -24.28
N MET A 511 -16.09 17.67 -24.11
CA MET A 511 -15.37 18.43 -25.14
C MET A 511 -14.70 17.53 -26.20
N ILE A 512 -14.49 16.25 -25.90
CA ILE A 512 -13.87 15.30 -26.84
C ILE A 512 -14.87 14.99 -27.96
N PRO A 513 -14.51 15.06 -29.25
CA PRO A 513 -15.45 14.76 -30.33
C PRO A 513 -16.01 13.32 -30.23
N ARG A 514 -17.34 13.18 -30.37
CA ARG A 514 -18.03 11.88 -30.21
C ARG A 514 -17.41 10.76 -31.05
N ALA A 515 -16.97 11.08 -32.27
CA ALA A 515 -16.40 10.11 -33.21
C ALA A 515 -15.14 9.40 -32.67
N VAL A 516 -14.36 10.06 -31.80
CA VAL A 516 -13.13 9.50 -31.22
C VAL A 516 -13.27 9.23 -29.71
N PHE A 517 -14.45 9.49 -29.15
CA PHE A 517 -14.66 9.51 -27.70
C PHE A 517 -14.38 8.17 -27.03
N HIS A 518 -14.87 7.05 -27.58
CA HIS A 518 -14.64 5.73 -26.98
C HIS A 518 -13.16 5.36 -26.98
N VAL A 519 -12.48 5.56 -28.10
CA VAL A 519 -11.04 5.30 -28.23
C VAL A 519 -10.24 6.18 -27.26
N ALA A 520 -10.55 7.47 -27.19
CA ALA A 520 -9.89 8.40 -26.27
C ALA A 520 -10.11 7.99 -24.82
N SER A 521 -11.37 7.80 -24.39
CA SER A 521 -11.71 7.47 -23.01
C SER A 521 -11.09 6.15 -22.54
N LYS A 522 -11.09 5.10 -23.38
CA LYS A 522 -10.39 3.83 -23.09
C LYS A 522 -8.92 4.05 -22.76
N GLY A 523 -8.24 4.86 -23.57
CA GLY A 523 -6.82 5.16 -23.37
C GLY A 523 -6.53 5.91 -22.06
N MET A 524 -7.51 6.60 -21.50
CA MET A 524 -7.32 7.48 -20.34
C MET A 524 -7.69 6.83 -19.01
N ILE A 525 -8.15 5.58 -19.02
CA ILE A 525 -8.67 4.88 -17.84
C ILE A 525 -7.67 3.86 -17.34
N VAL A 526 -7.38 3.92 -16.03
CA VAL A 526 -6.52 2.97 -15.32
C VAL A 526 -7.29 2.41 -14.13
N PRO A 527 -7.91 1.22 -14.26
CA PRO A 527 -8.64 0.59 -13.16
C PRO A 527 -7.69 0.10 -12.07
N ARG A 528 -8.04 0.34 -10.80
CA ARG A 528 -7.26 -0.06 -9.63
C ARG A 528 -8.15 -0.72 -8.58
N ILE A 529 -8.26 -2.05 -8.67
CA ILE A 529 -9.06 -2.89 -7.77
C ILE A 529 -8.53 -2.79 -6.32
N ASP A 530 -7.21 -2.76 -6.18
CA ASP A 530 -6.48 -2.78 -4.91
C ASP A 530 -6.77 -1.60 -3.96
N ILE A 531 -7.25 -0.48 -4.52
CA ILE A 531 -7.62 0.74 -3.80
C ILE A 531 -9.08 1.15 -4.04
N LEU A 532 -9.84 0.35 -4.77
CA LEU A 532 -11.22 0.65 -5.17
C LEU A 532 -11.34 1.99 -5.91
N ASP A 533 -10.46 2.23 -6.90
CA ASP A 533 -10.45 3.45 -7.71
C ASP A 533 -10.42 3.13 -9.23
N VAL A 534 -10.80 4.13 -10.03
CA VAL A 534 -10.58 4.23 -11.48
C VAL A 534 -9.89 5.55 -11.74
N ILE A 535 -8.61 5.48 -12.09
CA ILE A 535 -7.75 6.66 -12.26
C ILE A 535 -7.84 7.14 -13.70
N TYR A 536 -7.92 8.46 -13.86
CA TYR A 536 -8.10 9.11 -15.15
C TYR A 536 -6.88 9.97 -15.51
N VAL A 537 -6.34 9.74 -16.70
CA VAL A 537 -5.18 10.46 -17.26
C VAL A 537 -5.54 11.87 -17.79
N LEU A 538 -6.81 12.29 -17.61
CA LEU A 538 -7.35 13.57 -18.07
C LEU A 538 -7.01 14.75 -17.17
N THR A 539 -5.73 14.93 -16.88
CA THR A 539 -5.29 16.04 -16.04
C THR A 539 -3.94 16.55 -16.51
N ALA A 540 -3.99 17.43 -17.50
CA ALA A 540 -3.33 18.73 -17.43
C ALA A 540 -4.42 19.79 -17.63
#